data_AF-A0A4V4HK39-F1
#
_entry.id   AF-A0A4V4HK39-F1
#
_cell.length_a   1.000
_cell.length_b   1.000
_cell.length_c   1.000
_cell.angle_alpha   90.00
_cell.angle_beta   90.00
_cell.angle_gamma   90.00
#
_symmetry.space_group_name_H-M   'P 1'
#
loop_
_entity.id
_entity.type
_entity.pdbx_description
1 polymer ?
#
loop_
_entity_poly.entity_id
_entity_poly.type
_entity_poly.pdbx_seq_one_letter_code
_entity_poly.pdbx_strand_id
1 'polypeptide(L)'
;MTEQETTQDQGASDAMLTGLKQVPGGVWRTYLAPDAKVVFESLNKNACTSLKWMMAELAGEDLDGFRAGPQPYIDDSEPIHNRDLWKVSPRLDALDAEQRAQIHPDNGWFVFAVVRDPRLRLFSAWQNKLLIETPFSHRWSKEWWYPRHPLTAETVIEDFAKFVELCEQDPPHWLRAKDAHFRDQVEMLAEDSVPYTRIYEISEMKQLQADLAAHLESVGRPVIPLPRANPTPLRPIGALYANGIKERIEKIYAADFERFGHLWDFTKTENAEPWTKEALNACEQEAVLGRRIGELYRIAKNRGEKLEKANARIAELEQRATVKGLARAKAAGAKRRLRRS
;
A
#
# COMPACT_ATOMS: atom_id res chain seq x y z
N MET A 1 -12.43 -51.85 5.64
CA MET A 1 -12.59 -51.44 4.22
C MET A 1 -13.96 -50.78 4.15
N THR A 2 -14.10 -49.47 3.99
CA THR A 2 -13.23 -48.49 3.32
C THR A 2 -13.58 -47.10 3.85
N GLU A 3 -12.63 -46.47 4.55
CA GLU A 3 -12.55 -45.00 4.70
C GLU A 3 -11.75 -44.48 3.50
N GLN A 4 -12.46 -44.06 2.44
CA GLN A 4 -11.87 -43.34 1.31
C GLN A 4 -12.92 -42.39 0.75
N GLU A 5 -13.13 -41.26 1.42
CA GLU A 5 -13.81 -40.10 0.86
C GLU A 5 -13.53 -38.92 1.81
N THR A 6 -12.45 -38.15 1.57
CA THR A 6 -12.24 -36.76 2.06
C THR A 6 -10.84 -36.21 1.73
N THR A 7 -10.27 -36.53 0.57
CA THR A 7 -8.97 -35.94 0.14
C THR A 7 -9.04 -35.10 -1.12
N GLN A 8 -10.22 -34.92 -1.73
CA GLN A 8 -10.36 -34.11 -2.95
C GLN A 8 -10.83 -32.67 -2.75
N ASP A 9 -11.33 -32.29 -1.57
CA ASP A 9 -11.94 -30.95 -1.39
C ASP A 9 -11.07 -29.94 -0.60
N GLN A 10 -9.95 -30.39 -0.01
CA GLN A 10 -8.99 -29.48 0.64
C GLN A 10 -8.15 -28.67 -0.37
N GLY A 11 -8.12 -29.08 -1.65
CA GLY A 11 -7.34 -28.40 -2.69
C GLY A 11 -7.98 -27.11 -3.22
N ALA A 12 -9.31 -27.01 -3.18
CA ALA A 12 -10.04 -25.82 -3.64
C ALA A 12 -10.15 -24.73 -2.55
N SER A 13 -10.19 -25.14 -1.28
CA SER A 13 -10.41 -24.28 -0.11
C SER A 13 -9.31 -23.23 0.13
N ASP A 14 -8.11 -23.39 -0.43
CA ASP A 14 -6.99 -22.46 -0.24
C ASP A 14 -6.51 -21.75 -1.53
N ALA A 15 -7.31 -21.79 -2.60
CA ALA A 15 -6.95 -21.22 -3.90
C ALA A 15 -6.67 -19.71 -3.81
N MET A 16 -7.52 -18.96 -3.09
CA MET A 16 -7.38 -17.51 -2.92
C MET A 16 -6.04 -17.13 -2.26
N LEU A 17 -5.71 -17.75 -1.13
CA LEU A 17 -4.45 -17.46 -0.43
C LEU A 17 -3.24 -17.91 -1.25
N THR A 18 -3.34 -19.06 -1.92
CA THR A 18 -2.25 -19.60 -2.75
C THR A 18 -1.96 -18.66 -3.93
N GLY A 19 -2.99 -18.21 -4.64
CA GLY A 19 -2.85 -17.25 -5.74
C GLY A 19 -2.32 -15.90 -5.27
N LEU A 20 -2.88 -15.34 -4.20
CA LEU A 20 -2.41 -14.05 -3.67
C LEU A 20 -0.99 -14.09 -3.10
N LYS A 21 -0.46 -15.25 -2.72
CA LYS A 21 0.96 -15.42 -2.35
C LYS A 21 1.89 -15.36 -3.57
N GLN A 22 1.40 -15.69 -4.77
CA GLN A 22 2.19 -15.56 -6.00
C GLN A 22 2.33 -14.10 -6.44
N VAL A 23 1.42 -13.24 -6.00
CA VAL A 23 1.44 -11.83 -6.36
C VAL A 23 2.07 -10.99 -5.25
N PRO A 24 3.11 -10.19 -5.52
CA PRO A 24 3.77 -9.36 -4.52
C PRO A 24 2.81 -8.47 -3.74
N GLY A 25 2.75 -8.68 -2.43
CA GLY A 25 1.88 -7.94 -1.52
C GLY A 25 0.40 -8.33 -1.60
N GLY A 26 0.00 -9.39 -2.31
CA GLY A 26 -1.40 -9.82 -2.47
C GLY A 26 -2.11 -10.01 -1.13
N VAL A 27 -1.56 -10.86 -0.27
CA VAL A 27 -2.11 -11.08 1.08
C VAL A 27 -2.20 -9.79 1.91
N TRP A 28 -1.26 -8.85 1.71
CA TRP A 28 -1.20 -7.62 2.50
C TRP A 28 -2.13 -6.51 2.00
N ARG A 29 -2.65 -6.63 0.78
CA ARG A 29 -3.56 -5.64 0.16
C ARG A 29 -5.02 -6.10 0.15
N THR A 30 -5.32 -7.29 0.67
CA THR A 30 -6.68 -7.75 0.93
C THR A 30 -7.19 -7.22 2.28
N TYR A 31 -8.30 -6.49 2.25
CA TYR A 31 -8.97 -5.95 3.43
C TYR A 31 -10.29 -6.65 3.64
N LEU A 32 -10.54 -7.13 4.86
CA LEU A 32 -11.70 -7.96 5.18
C LEU A 32 -12.54 -7.30 6.28
N ALA A 33 -13.86 -7.33 6.10
CA ALA A 33 -14.84 -7.03 7.15
C ALA A 33 -15.78 -8.26 7.29
N PRO A 34 -15.41 -9.26 8.11
CA PRO A 34 -16.14 -10.54 8.19
C PRO A 34 -17.61 -10.38 8.58
N ASP A 35 -17.91 -9.53 9.56
CA ASP A 35 -19.29 -9.27 10.01
C ASP A 35 -20.17 -8.67 8.93
N ALA A 36 -19.58 -7.94 7.97
CA ALA A 36 -20.27 -7.38 6.82
C ALA A 36 -20.18 -8.29 5.58
N LYS A 37 -19.43 -9.40 5.66
CA LYS A 37 -19.07 -10.24 4.52
C LYS A 37 -18.53 -9.45 3.32
N VAL A 38 -17.63 -8.50 3.58
CA VAL A 38 -17.01 -7.67 2.52
C VAL A 38 -15.51 -7.96 2.42
N VAL A 39 -15.03 -8.13 1.19
CA VAL A 39 -13.61 -8.13 0.86
C VAL A 39 -13.32 -7.03 -0.16
N PHE A 40 -12.30 -6.25 0.13
CA PHE A 40 -11.72 -5.29 -0.80
C PHE A 40 -10.29 -5.69 -1.14
N GLU A 41 -10.04 -6.01 -2.41
CA GLU A 41 -8.69 -6.17 -2.92
C GLU A 41 -8.14 -4.81 -3.38
N SER A 42 -7.21 -4.26 -2.59
CA SER A 42 -6.72 -2.90 -2.79
C SER A 42 -5.64 -2.83 -3.87
N LEU A 43 -5.99 -2.24 -5.01
CA LEU A 43 -5.02 -1.81 -6.02
C LEU A 43 -4.50 -0.39 -5.74
N ASN A 44 -3.19 -0.21 -5.81
CA ASN A 44 -2.55 1.09 -5.55
C ASN A 44 -3.06 2.18 -6.52
N LYS A 45 -3.27 3.40 -6.01
CA LYS A 45 -3.67 4.60 -6.79
C LYS A 45 -5.06 4.55 -7.45
N ASN A 46 -5.93 3.65 -6.99
CA ASN A 46 -7.31 3.49 -7.46
C ASN A 46 -8.33 3.87 -6.38
N ALA A 47 -8.20 5.09 -5.81
CA ALA A 47 -8.96 5.53 -4.63
C ALA A 47 -8.78 4.63 -3.38
N CYS A 48 -7.67 3.88 -3.32
CA CYS A 48 -7.42 2.90 -2.26
C CYS A 48 -7.38 3.50 -0.85
N THR A 49 -7.01 4.76 -0.67
CA THR A 49 -7.03 5.41 0.65
C THR A 49 -8.46 5.56 1.16
N SER A 50 -9.36 6.16 0.37
CA SER A 50 -10.79 6.27 0.68
C SER A 50 -11.43 4.91 0.97
N LEU A 51 -11.18 3.92 0.12
CA LEU A 51 -11.76 2.58 0.27
C LEU A 51 -11.22 1.86 1.51
N LYS A 52 -9.94 2.05 1.86
CA LYS A 52 -9.39 1.49 3.11
C LYS A 52 -10.00 2.14 4.35
N TRP A 53 -10.24 3.44 4.34
CA TRP A 53 -10.94 4.10 5.45
C TRP A 53 -12.37 3.56 5.61
N MET A 54 -13.10 3.40 4.49
CA MET A 54 -14.41 2.74 4.50
C MET A 54 -14.34 1.30 5.03
N MET A 55 -13.34 0.53 4.61
CA MET A 55 -13.16 -0.85 5.09
C MET A 55 -12.79 -0.92 6.58
N ALA A 56 -12.02 0.05 7.10
CA ALA A 56 -11.72 0.14 8.52
C ALA A 56 -12.98 0.41 9.34
N GLU A 57 -13.83 1.32 8.86
CA GLU A 57 -15.12 1.60 9.50
C GLU A 57 -16.05 0.37 9.44
N LEU A 58 -16.14 -0.30 8.28
CA LEU A 58 -16.91 -1.54 8.12
C LEU A 58 -16.43 -2.66 9.04
N ALA A 59 -15.12 -2.79 9.23
CA ALA A 59 -14.52 -3.77 10.12
C ALA A 59 -14.65 -3.40 11.59
N GLY A 60 -15.10 -2.18 11.94
CA GLY A 60 -15.21 -1.71 13.31
C GLY A 60 -13.86 -1.35 13.95
N GLU A 61 -12.89 -0.91 13.15
CA GLU A 61 -11.61 -0.40 13.66
C GLU A 61 -11.78 0.93 14.40
N ASP A 62 -10.87 1.22 15.33
CA ASP A 62 -10.73 2.55 15.92
C ASP A 62 -10.04 3.50 14.92
N LEU A 63 -10.85 4.32 14.24
CA LEU A 63 -10.37 5.24 13.22
C LEU A 63 -9.37 6.29 13.77
N ASP A 64 -9.52 6.71 15.03
CA ASP A 64 -8.62 7.66 15.70
C ASP A 64 -7.26 7.03 16.06
N GLY A 65 -7.18 5.70 16.03
CA GLY A 65 -5.97 4.91 16.25
C GLY A 65 -5.02 4.89 15.06
N PHE A 66 -5.48 5.24 13.85
CA PHE A 66 -4.66 5.30 12.64
C PHE A 66 -3.82 6.58 12.62
N ARG A 67 -2.74 6.59 13.39
CA ARG A 67 -1.80 7.72 13.48
C ARG A 67 -0.46 7.36 12.84
N ALA A 68 0.21 8.38 12.28
CA ALA A 68 1.50 8.20 11.62
C ALA A 68 2.59 7.60 12.55
N GLY A 69 2.54 7.93 13.85
CA GLY A 69 3.57 7.52 14.79
C GLY A 69 4.95 8.01 14.31
N PRO A 70 5.97 7.15 14.24
CA PRO A 70 7.29 7.51 13.71
C PRO A 70 7.39 7.40 12.18
N GLN A 71 6.33 6.98 11.48
CA GLN A 71 6.37 6.80 10.03
C GLN A 71 6.37 8.15 9.32
N PRO A 72 7.03 8.25 8.17
CA PRO A 72 7.26 9.54 7.54
C PRO A 72 6.15 9.87 6.54
N TYR A 73 4.91 9.87 7.02
CA TYR A 73 3.75 10.20 6.20
C TYR A 73 3.61 11.71 6.03
N ILE A 74 3.21 12.13 4.83
CA ILE A 74 2.98 13.55 4.52
C ILE A 74 1.60 14.00 5.02
N ASP A 75 0.64 13.07 5.04
CA ASP A 75 -0.76 13.34 5.39
C ASP A 75 -1.32 12.29 6.36
N ASP A 76 -2.25 12.73 7.22
CA ASP A 76 -2.88 11.90 8.27
C ASP A 76 -3.80 10.80 7.71
N SER A 77 -4.11 10.80 6.40
CA SER A 77 -4.84 9.72 5.76
C SER A 77 -3.96 8.54 5.35
N GLU A 78 -2.63 8.70 5.26
CA GLU A 78 -1.69 7.64 4.86
C GLU A 78 -1.52 6.48 5.87
N PRO A 79 -1.63 6.66 7.21
CA PRO A 79 -1.52 5.58 8.19
C PRO A 79 -2.42 4.38 7.92
N ILE A 80 -3.57 4.57 7.27
CA ILE A 80 -4.49 3.50 6.88
C ILE A 80 -3.82 2.41 6.01
N HIS A 81 -2.72 2.74 5.33
CA HIS A 81 -1.95 1.81 4.53
C HIS A 81 -1.05 0.88 5.35
N ASN A 82 -0.75 1.23 6.61
CA ASN A 82 0.06 0.40 7.49
C ASN A 82 -0.79 -0.73 8.07
N ARG A 83 -0.63 -1.95 7.54
CA ARG A 83 -1.42 -3.10 7.98
C ARG A 83 -1.18 -3.47 9.45
N ASP A 84 -0.06 -3.07 10.05
CA ASP A 84 0.21 -3.30 11.47
C ASP A 84 -0.70 -2.45 12.39
N LEU A 85 -1.31 -1.38 11.88
CA LEU A 85 -2.27 -0.55 12.64
C LEU A 85 -3.68 -1.13 12.68
N TRP A 86 -4.01 -2.06 11.78
CA TRP A 86 -5.32 -2.70 11.75
C TRP A 86 -5.38 -3.79 12.83
N LYS A 87 -6.37 -3.70 13.73
CA LYS A 87 -6.48 -4.58 14.91
C LYS A 87 -7.67 -5.52 14.84
N VAL A 88 -8.74 -5.11 14.14
CA VAL A 88 -10.00 -5.84 14.07
C VAL A 88 -10.13 -6.59 12.74
N SER A 89 -9.83 -5.94 11.61
CA SER A 89 -9.87 -6.57 10.29
C SER A 89 -8.76 -7.64 10.19
N PRO A 90 -9.11 -8.94 10.10
CA PRO A 90 -8.11 -9.99 10.01
C PRO A 90 -7.36 -9.89 8.68
N ARG A 91 -6.11 -10.37 8.68
CA ARG A 91 -5.43 -10.68 7.42
C ARG A 91 -5.91 -12.00 6.87
N LEU A 92 -5.89 -12.15 5.54
CA LEU A 92 -6.32 -13.38 4.88
C LEU A 92 -5.53 -14.61 5.37
N ASP A 93 -4.23 -14.47 5.62
CA ASP A 93 -3.37 -15.54 6.11
C ASP A 93 -3.46 -15.81 7.62
N ALA A 94 -4.24 -15.00 8.35
CA ALA A 94 -4.56 -15.24 9.75
C ALA A 94 -5.86 -16.04 9.93
N LEU A 95 -6.69 -16.13 8.90
CA LEU A 95 -7.87 -17.00 8.89
C LEU A 95 -7.44 -18.48 8.79
N ASP A 96 -8.30 -19.40 9.20
CA ASP A 96 -8.13 -20.81 8.87
C ASP A 96 -8.65 -21.13 7.45
N ALA A 97 -8.46 -22.36 6.99
CA ALA A 97 -8.84 -22.78 5.64
C ALA A 97 -10.37 -22.82 5.44
N GLU A 98 -11.14 -23.14 6.47
CA GLU A 98 -12.61 -23.18 6.41
C GLU A 98 -13.16 -21.76 6.31
N GLN A 99 -12.66 -20.83 7.13
CA GLN A 99 -12.99 -19.42 7.07
C GLN A 99 -12.66 -18.80 5.71
N ARG A 100 -11.52 -19.15 5.12
CA ARG A 100 -11.17 -18.70 3.76
C ARG A 100 -12.09 -19.29 2.70
N ALA A 101 -12.45 -20.56 2.79
CA ALA A 101 -13.38 -21.21 1.87
C ALA A 101 -14.78 -20.56 1.90
N GLN A 102 -15.16 -19.94 3.02
CA GLN A 102 -16.40 -19.17 3.10
C GLN A 102 -16.37 -17.87 2.29
N ILE A 103 -15.20 -17.32 1.94
CA ILE A 103 -15.07 -16.06 1.19
C ILE A 103 -15.38 -16.31 -0.29
N HIS A 104 -16.67 -16.28 -0.63
CA HIS A 104 -17.15 -16.45 -1.99
C HIS A 104 -18.50 -15.72 -2.18
N PRO A 105 -18.79 -15.15 -3.37
CA PRO A 105 -20.10 -14.56 -3.65
C PRO A 105 -21.27 -15.49 -3.39
N ASP A 106 -21.13 -16.79 -3.69
CA ASP A 106 -22.18 -17.80 -3.42
C ASP A 106 -22.47 -17.99 -1.92
N ASN A 107 -21.54 -17.63 -1.04
CA ASN A 107 -21.71 -17.62 0.42
C ASN A 107 -22.18 -16.26 0.95
N GLY A 108 -22.60 -15.37 0.05
CA GLY A 108 -23.08 -14.02 0.33
C GLY A 108 -21.96 -13.04 0.67
N TRP A 109 -20.75 -13.23 0.13
CA TRP A 109 -19.68 -12.23 0.25
C TRP A 109 -19.71 -11.23 -0.90
N PHE A 110 -19.47 -9.96 -0.58
CA PHE A 110 -19.21 -8.91 -1.54
C PHE A 110 -17.70 -8.71 -1.69
N VAL A 111 -17.14 -9.30 -2.75
CA VAL A 111 -15.72 -9.28 -3.06
C VAL A 111 -15.50 -8.33 -4.22
N PHE A 112 -14.77 -7.24 -4.00
CA PHE A 112 -14.60 -6.23 -5.03
C PHE A 112 -13.18 -5.67 -5.12
N ALA A 113 -12.89 -5.08 -6.28
CA ALA A 113 -11.72 -4.26 -6.53
C ALA A 113 -12.12 -3.03 -7.36
N VAL A 114 -11.22 -2.05 -7.41
CA VAL A 114 -11.37 -0.87 -8.27
C VAL A 114 -10.16 -0.75 -9.16
N VAL A 115 -10.38 -0.69 -10.47
CA VAL A 115 -9.38 -0.43 -11.51
C VAL A 115 -9.46 1.02 -11.98
N ARG A 116 -8.38 1.48 -12.60
CA ARG A 116 -8.25 2.83 -13.14
C ARG A 116 -7.45 2.78 -14.43
N ASP A 117 -7.71 3.71 -15.33
CA ASP A 117 -6.87 3.95 -16.51
C ASP A 117 -5.37 3.96 -16.15
N PRO A 118 -4.55 3.02 -16.67
CA PRO A 118 -3.13 2.90 -16.36
C PRO A 118 -2.33 4.17 -16.66
N ARG A 119 -2.75 4.97 -17.65
CA ARG A 119 -2.13 6.26 -17.97
C ARG A 119 -2.23 7.22 -16.79
N LEU A 120 -3.44 7.37 -16.26
CA LEU A 120 -3.71 8.25 -15.12
C LEU A 120 -3.16 7.67 -13.81
N ARG A 121 -3.19 6.34 -13.67
CA ARG A 121 -2.66 5.60 -12.52
C ARG A 121 -1.14 5.77 -12.41
N LEU A 122 -0.42 5.61 -13.53
CA LEU A 122 1.03 5.78 -13.60
C LEU A 122 1.44 7.19 -13.20
N PHE A 123 0.80 8.23 -13.76
CA PHE A 123 1.10 9.61 -13.40
C PHE A 123 0.82 9.87 -11.90
N SER A 124 -0.28 9.35 -11.37
CA SER A 124 -0.60 9.45 -9.95
C SER A 124 0.42 8.75 -9.05
N ALA A 125 0.94 7.59 -9.47
CA ALA A 125 1.99 6.85 -8.78
C ALA A 125 3.31 7.64 -8.81
N TRP A 126 3.74 8.09 -9.98
CA TRP A 126 4.96 8.89 -10.14
C TRP A 126 4.92 10.16 -9.29
N GLN A 127 3.78 10.87 -9.27
CA GLN A 127 3.61 12.06 -8.44
C GLN A 127 3.85 11.76 -6.95
N ASN A 128 3.15 10.76 -6.40
CA ASN A 128 3.21 10.46 -4.97
C ASN A 128 4.54 9.80 -4.57
N LYS A 129 5.14 8.98 -5.44
CA LYS A 129 6.35 8.22 -5.12
C LYS A 129 7.64 8.97 -5.42
N LEU A 130 7.61 9.94 -6.35
CA LEU A 130 8.82 10.60 -6.84
C LEU A 130 8.68 12.13 -6.83
N LEU A 131 7.62 12.70 -7.44
CA LEU A 131 7.49 14.15 -7.60
C LEU A 131 7.38 14.93 -6.28
N ILE A 132 6.57 14.44 -5.34
CA ILE A 132 6.44 15.07 -4.01
C ILE A 132 7.52 14.60 -3.03
N GLU A 133 8.56 13.92 -3.53
CA GLU A 133 9.70 13.45 -2.77
C GLU A 133 9.32 12.74 -1.46
N THR A 134 8.42 11.75 -1.53
CA THR A 134 8.14 10.92 -0.36
C THR A 134 9.45 10.32 0.17
N PRO A 135 9.63 10.21 1.49
CA PRO A 135 10.90 9.94 2.19
C PRO A 135 11.84 8.85 1.64
N PHE A 136 11.30 7.88 0.90
CA PHE A 136 12.05 6.76 0.33
C PHE A 136 12.55 7.01 -1.11
N SER A 137 12.11 8.09 -1.76
CA SER A 137 12.43 8.42 -3.15
C SER A 137 13.83 9.00 -3.34
N HIS A 138 14.37 9.63 -2.30
CA HIS A 138 15.62 10.39 -2.36
C HIS A 138 16.83 9.57 -2.85
N ARG A 139 16.78 8.23 -2.74
CA ARG A 139 17.85 7.35 -3.26
C ARG A 139 18.04 7.48 -4.78
N TRP A 140 17.02 7.92 -5.50
CA TRP A 140 17.05 8.11 -6.95
C TRP A 140 17.28 9.56 -7.37
N SER A 141 17.54 10.47 -6.42
CA SER A 141 17.64 11.92 -6.70
C SER A 141 18.71 12.33 -7.72
N LYS A 142 19.62 11.41 -8.09
CA LYS A 142 20.68 11.62 -9.09
C LYS A 142 20.40 10.93 -10.43
N GLU A 143 19.30 10.21 -10.54
CA GLU A 143 18.93 9.50 -11.76
C GLU A 143 18.43 10.48 -12.83
N TRP A 144 18.74 10.22 -14.09
CA TRP A 144 18.40 11.11 -15.21
C TRP A 144 16.89 11.31 -15.43
N TRP A 145 16.09 10.35 -14.97
CA TRP A 145 14.63 10.33 -15.04
C TRP A 145 13.96 10.86 -13.76
N TYR A 146 14.72 11.21 -12.73
CA TYR A 146 14.16 11.70 -11.47
C TYR A 146 13.61 13.13 -11.64
N PRO A 147 12.48 13.49 -10.99
CA PRO A 147 11.87 14.81 -11.13
C PRO A 147 12.81 15.96 -10.73
N ARG A 148 12.87 17.01 -11.55
CA ARG A 148 13.61 18.24 -11.25
C ARG A 148 12.76 19.22 -10.44
N HIS A 149 13.41 19.91 -9.51
CA HIS A 149 12.84 21.01 -8.73
C HIS A 149 13.63 22.32 -8.97
N PRO A 150 12.99 23.50 -8.97
CA PRO A 150 11.56 23.73 -8.73
C PRO A 150 10.66 23.28 -9.90
N LEU A 151 9.40 22.97 -9.61
CA LEU A 151 8.44 22.54 -10.63
C LEU A 151 8.04 23.67 -11.60
N THR A 152 8.12 23.40 -12.89
CA THR A 152 7.39 24.11 -13.95
C THR A 152 6.54 23.12 -14.74
N ALA A 153 5.61 23.59 -15.56
CA ALA A 153 4.82 22.70 -16.40
C ALA A 153 5.73 21.86 -17.32
N GLU A 154 6.75 22.50 -17.90
CA GLU A 154 7.72 21.89 -18.80
C GLU A 154 8.55 20.83 -18.07
N THR A 155 9.09 21.12 -16.88
CA THR A 155 9.93 20.14 -16.17
C THR A 155 9.13 18.91 -15.75
N VAL A 156 7.88 19.10 -15.29
CA VAL A 156 6.99 17.98 -14.92
C VAL A 156 6.67 17.11 -16.14
N ILE A 157 6.34 17.70 -17.28
CA ILE A 157 6.03 16.97 -18.52
C ILE A 157 7.26 16.19 -19.01
N GLU A 158 8.41 16.87 -19.11
CA GLU A 158 9.65 16.25 -19.58
C GLU A 158 10.12 15.11 -18.66
N ASP A 159 10.07 15.30 -17.34
CA ASP A 159 10.58 14.29 -16.40
C ASP A 159 9.63 13.11 -16.26
N PHE A 160 8.32 13.32 -16.42
CA PHE A 160 7.37 12.21 -16.54
C PHE A 160 7.63 11.40 -17.81
N ALA A 161 7.90 12.05 -18.95
CA ALA A 161 8.24 11.37 -20.20
C ALA A 161 9.51 10.50 -20.06
N LYS A 162 10.56 11.03 -19.40
CA LYS A 162 11.78 10.25 -19.08
C LYS A 162 11.50 9.05 -18.18
N PHE A 163 10.60 9.19 -17.22
CA PHE A 163 10.20 8.08 -16.36
C PHE A 163 9.43 6.99 -17.13
N VAL A 164 8.55 7.38 -18.05
CA VAL A 164 7.88 6.44 -18.96
C VAL A 164 8.91 5.73 -19.84
N GLU A 165 9.89 6.46 -20.38
CA GLU A 165 10.99 5.89 -21.16
C GLU A 165 11.79 4.85 -20.36
N LEU A 166 12.13 5.14 -19.10
CA LEU A 166 12.74 4.16 -18.20
C LEU A 166 11.89 2.89 -18.07
N CYS A 167 10.58 3.04 -17.82
CA CYS A 167 9.70 1.90 -17.62
C CYS A 167 9.56 1.02 -18.88
N GLU A 168 9.68 1.62 -20.06
CA GLU A 168 9.68 0.89 -21.34
C GLU A 168 11.02 0.20 -21.61
N GLN A 169 12.15 0.90 -21.40
CA GLN A 169 13.49 0.41 -21.77
C GLN A 169 14.08 -0.57 -20.76
N ASP A 170 13.68 -0.48 -19.48
CA ASP A 170 14.12 -1.36 -18.41
C ASP A 170 12.91 -1.96 -17.64
N PRO A 171 12.14 -2.88 -18.25
CA PRO A 171 11.04 -3.57 -17.57
C PRO A 171 11.39 -4.22 -16.22
N PRO A 172 12.58 -4.84 -16.02
CA PRO A 172 12.96 -5.41 -14.73
C PRO A 172 13.47 -4.36 -13.72
N HIS A 173 13.44 -3.06 -14.05
CA HIS A 173 13.83 -2.00 -13.14
C HIS A 173 13.11 -2.16 -11.80
N TRP A 174 13.82 -1.88 -10.69
CA TRP A 174 13.31 -2.12 -9.34
C TRP A 174 11.93 -1.52 -9.10
N LEU A 175 11.65 -0.32 -9.63
CA LEU A 175 10.34 0.34 -9.48
C LEU A 175 9.20 -0.50 -10.08
N ARG A 176 9.37 -1.08 -11.27
CA ARG A 176 8.37 -1.98 -11.88
C ARG A 176 8.35 -3.33 -11.17
N ALA A 177 9.53 -3.91 -10.92
CA ALA A 177 9.66 -5.26 -10.41
C ALA A 177 9.28 -5.41 -8.92
N LYS A 178 9.39 -4.37 -8.10
CA LYS A 178 9.21 -4.46 -6.64
C LYS A 178 8.18 -3.50 -6.06
N ASP A 179 7.84 -2.41 -6.75
CA ASP A 179 6.86 -1.46 -6.25
C ASP A 179 5.49 -1.64 -6.93
N ALA A 180 4.52 -2.11 -6.16
CA ALA A 180 3.15 -2.38 -6.63
C ALA A 180 2.43 -1.16 -7.22
N HIS A 181 2.89 0.06 -6.90
CA HIS A 181 2.34 1.28 -7.51
C HIS A 181 2.54 1.33 -9.02
N PHE A 182 3.56 0.64 -9.54
CA PHE A 182 3.92 0.66 -10.96
C PHE A 182 3.58 -0.63 -11.70
N ARG A 183 3.03 -1.66 -11.05
CA ARG A 183 2.71 -2.97 -11.65
C ARG A 183 1.42 -2.98 -12.47
N ASP A 184 1.15 -4.05 -13.20
CA ASP A 184 -0.08 -4.18 -13.97
C ASP A 184 -1.24 -4.53 -13.03
N GLN A 185 -2.43 -3.99 -13.29
CA GLN A 185 -3.60 -4.23 -12.46
C GLN A 185 -4.11 -5.65 -12.61
N VAL A 186 -4.09 -6.21 -13.82
CA VAL A 186 -4.47 -7.61 -14.07
C VAL A 186 -3.61 -8.59 -13.28
N GLU A 187 -2.30 -8.34 -13.17
CA GLU A 187 -1.39 -9.14 -12.34
C GLU A 187 -1.80 -9.04 -10.86
N MET A 188 -2.12 -7.83 -10.40
CA MET A 188 -2.46 -7.56 -9.01
C MET A 188 -3.86 -8.06 -8.60
N LEU A 189 -4.80 -8.17 -9.53
CA LEU A 189 -6.14 -8.69 -9.23
C LEU A 189 -6.11 -10.18 -8.92
N ALA A 190 -5.20 -10.95 -9.53
CA ALA A 190 -5.21 -12.41 -9.42
C ALA A 190 -6.61 -12.99 -9.67
N GLU A 191 -7.26 -12.59 -10.77
CA GLU A 191 -8.66 -12.94 -11.09
C GLU A 191 -8.91 -14.46 -11.13
N ASP A 192 -7.87 -15.27 -11.38
CA ASP A 192 -7.93 -16.74 -11.33
C ASP A 192 -8.09 -17.30 -9.90
N SER A 193 -7.89 -16.48 -8.87
CA SER A 193 -7.85 -16.92 -7.46
C SER A 193 -8.79 -16.14 -6.56
N VAL A 194 -9.14 -14.90 -6.93
CA VAL A 194 -10.04 -14.05 -6.14
C VAL A 194 -11.45 -14.07 -6.75
N PRO A 195 -12.47 -14.55 -6.03
CA PRO A 195 -13.82 -14.70 -6.56
C PRO A 195 -14.57 -13.36 -6.51
N TYR A 196 -14.24 -12.44 -7.40
CA TYR A 196 -14.86 -11.12 -7.44
C TYR A 196 -16.35 -11.19 -7.72
N THR A 197 -17.14 -10.55 -6.85
CA THR A 197 -18.52 -10.16 -7.18
C THR A 197 -18.52 -9.16 -8.33
N ARG A 198 -17.63 -8.15 -8.25
CA ARG A 198 -17.46 -7.15 -9.31
C ARG A 198 -16.13 -6.41 -9.19
N ILE A 199 -15.54 -6.09 -10.34
CA ILE A 199 -14.43 -5.15 -10.46
C ILE A 199 -14.99 -3.86 -11.06
N TYR A 200 -14.81 -2.73 -10.38
CA TYR A 200 -15.34 -1.43 -10.79
C TYR A 200 -14.26 -0.56 -11.45
N GLU A 201 -14.63 0.26 -12.41
CA GLU A 201 -13.80 1.40 -12.84
C GLU A 201 -13.95 2.57 -11.85
N ILE A 202 -12.92 3.38 -11.64
CA ILE A 202 -12.93 4.46 -10.62
C ILE A 202 -14.08 5.48 -10.80
N SER A 203 -14.55 5.70 -12.03
CA SER A 203 -15.69 6.56 -12.34
C SER A 203 -17.03 5.95 -11.92
N GLU A 204 -17.08 4.64 -11.68
CA GLU A 204 -18.24 3.90 -11.17
C GLU A 204 -18.34 3.93 -9.64
N MET A 205 -17.59 4.78 -8.95
CA MET A 205 -17.59 4.84 -7.47
C MET A 205 -18.99 5.05 -6.86
N LYS A 206 -19.88 5.75 -7.56
CA LYS A 206 -21.29 5.88 -7.14
C LYS A 206 -22.05 4.56 -7.23
N GLN A 207 -21.78 3.76 -8.27
CA GLN A 207 -22.37 2.44 -8.43
C GLN A 207 -21.82 1.48 -7.37
N LEU A 208 -20.52 1.52 -7.09
CA LEU A 208 -19.92 0.75 -5.99
C LEU A 208 -20.61 1.06 -4.66
N GLN A 209 -20.86 2.33 -4.36
CA GLN A 209 -21.57 2.72 -3.13
C GLN A 209 -23.00 2.18 -3.09
N ALA A 210 -23.72 2.21 -4.22
CA ALA A 210 -25.08 1.67 -4.30
C ALA A 210 -25.10 0.15 -4.14
N ASP A 211 -24.21 -0.57 -4.82
CA ASP A 211 -24.10 -2.03 -4.76
C ASP A 211 -23.68 -2.48 -3.35
N LEU A 212 -22.72 -1.78 -2.72
CA LEU A 212 -22.33 -2.03 -1.34
C LEU A 212 -23.46 -1.72 -0.35
N ALA A 213 -24.21 -0.63 -0.54
CA ALA A 213 -25.34 -0.30 0.32
C ALA A 213 -26.41 -1.39 0.28
N ALA A 214 -26.76 -1.88 -0.92
CA ALA A 214 -27.70 -2.98 -1.10
C ALA A 214 -27.19 -4.28 -0.45
N HIS A 215 -25.88 -4.57 -0.60
CA HIS A 215 -25.26 -5.71 0.07
C HIS A 215 -25.38 -5.61 1.59
N LEU A 216 -24.99 -4.47 2.18
CA LEU A 216 -25.03 -4.24 3.63
C LEU A 216 -26.46 -4.36 4.18
N GLU A 217 -27.44 -3.81 3.48
CA GLU A 217 -28.86 -3.95 3.83
C GLU A 217 -29.29 -5.44 3.86
N SER A 218 -28.88 -6.23 2.86
CA SER A 218 -29.20 -7.65 2.78
C SER A 218 -28.62 -8.49 3.94
N VAL A 219 -27.51 -8.05 4.52
CA VAL A 219 -26.88 -8.70 5.69
C VAL A 219 -27.20 -7.99 7.02
N GLY A 220 -28.16 -7.06 7.02
CA GLY A 220 -28.63 -6.37 8.22
C GLY A 220 -27.60 -5.40 8.84
N ARG A 221 -26.73 -4.84 8.01
CA ARG A 221 -25.69 -3.87 8.41
C ARG A 221 -26.03 -2.46 7.92
N PRO A 222 -25.65 -1.41 8.66
CA PRO A 222 -25.86 -0.04 8.24
C PRO A 222 -25.00 0.31 7.02
N VAL A 223 -25.52 1.18 6.15
CA VAL A 223 -24.76 1.77 5.06
C VAL A 223 -23.70 2.72 5.62
N ILE A 224 -22.49 2.67 5.07
CA ILE A 224 -21.37 3.50 5.48
C ILE A 224 -21.01 4.47 4.34
N PRO A 225 -20.76 5.77 4.63
CA PRO A 225 -20.34 6.72 3.62
C PRO A 225 -18.93 6.41 3.13
N LEU A 226 -18.66 6.64 1.84
CA LEU A 226 -17.30 6.63 1.33
C LEU A 226 -16.62 7.96 1.68
N PRO A 227 -15.58 7.98 2.53
CA PRO A 227 -14.88 9.21 2.85
C PRO A 227 -14.15 9.74 1.62
N ARG A 228 -14.19 11.06 1.44
CA ARG A 228 -13.42 11.72 0.39
C ARG A 228 -11.97 11.84 0.90
N ALA A 229 -11.02 11.14 0.27
CA ALA A 229 -9.61 11.23 0.61
C ALA A 229 -8.77 11.60 -0.61
N ASN A 230 -7.79 12.47 -0.37
CA ASN A 230 -6.65 12.85 -1.21
C ASN A 230 -6.92 13.15 -2.70
N PRO A 231 -7.01 14.44 -3.09
CA PRO A 231 -6.72 14.79 -4.47
C PRO A 231 -5.24 14.51 -4.79
N THR A 232 -4.96 14.03 -6.00
CA THR A 232 -3.60 14.07 -6.56
C THR A 232 -3.13 15.52 -6.67
N PRO A 233 -1.88 15.86 -6.29
CA PRO A 233 -1.39 17.24 -6.24
C PRO A 233 -1.57 17.97 -7.57
N LEU A 234 -1.21 17.31 -8.67
CA LEU A 234 -1.48 17.76 -10.03
C LEU A 234 -2.45 16.82 -10.72
N ARG A 235 -3.53 17.38 -11.27
CA ARG A 235 -4.42 16.63 -12.16
C ARG A 235 -3.69 16.25 -13.46
N PRO A 236 -3.98 15.10 -14.07
CA PRO A 236 -3.42 14.78 -15.39
C PRO A 236 -3.96 15.75 -16.46
N ILE A 237 -3.11 16.12 -17.42
CA ILE A 237 -3.43 16.96 -18.58
C ILE A 237 -2.93 16.29 -19.87
N GLY A 238 -3.56 16.58 -21.01
CA GLY A 238 -3.24 15.95 -22.30
C GLY A 238 -1.75 16.08 -22.69
N ALA A 239 -1.12 17.22 -22.37
CA ALA A 239 0.28 17.49 -22.68
C ALA A 239 1.27 16.47 -22.09
N LEU A 240 0.93 15.80 -20.98
CA LEU A 240 1.75 14.72 -20.39
C LEU A 240 1.87 13.49 -21.28
N TYR A 241 0.88 13.28 -22.15
CA TYR A 241 0.72 12.07 -22.93
C TYR A 241 0.96 12.30 -24.43
N ALA A 242 1.33 13.52 -24.80
CA ALA A 242 1.69 13.89 -26.16
C ALA A 242 3.01 13.21 -26.60
N ASN A 243 3.39 13.41 -27.87
CA ASN A 243 4.69 12.97 -28.42
C ASN A 243 4.98 11.47 -28.26
N GLY A 244 3.96 10.62 -28.38
CA GLY A 244 4.11 9.17 -28.29
C GLY A 244 4.10 8.60 -26.87
N ILE A 245 3.98 9.45 -25.83
CA ILE A 245 4.01 9.00 -24.44
C ILE A 245 2.78 8.15 -24.10
N LYS A 246 1.60 8.52 -24.61
CA LYS A 246 0.36 7.74 -24.46
C LYS A 246 0.55 6.29 -24.91
N GLU A 247 1.04 6.11 -26.13
CA GLU A 247 1.21 4.82 -26.79
C GLU A 247 2.27 3.96 -26.08
N ARG A 248 3.33 4.59 -25.56
CA ARG A 248 4.33 3.90 -24.74
C ARG A 248 3.74 3.36 -23.44
N ILE A 249 2.90 4.14 -22.77
CA ILE A 249 2.23 3.68 -21.54
C ILE A 249 1.25 2.54 -21.87
N GLU A 250 0.50 2.66 -22.95
CA GLU A 250 -0.40 1.60 -23.42
C GLU A 250 0.36 0.30 -23.70
N LYS A 251 1.57 0.37 -24.26
CA LYS A 251 2.45 -0.77 -24.45
C LYS A 251 3.01 -1.34 -23.13
N ILE A 252 3.42 -0.48 -22.18
CA ILE A 252 3.91 -0.93 -20.86
C ILE A 252 2.83 -1.70 -20.11
N TYR A 253 1.58 -1.26 -20.21
CA TYR A 253 0.41 -1.83 -19.53
C TYR A 253 -0.51 -2.57 -20.51
N ALA A 254 0.03 -3.22 -21.53
CA ALA A 254 -0.76 -3.82 -22.61
C ALA A 254 -1.83 -4.80 -22.09
N ALA A 255 -1.50 -5.59 -21.07
CA ALA A 255 -2.44 -6.55 -20.48
C ALA A 255 -3.62 -5.87 -19.75
N ASP A 256 -3.39 -4.71 -19.12
CA ASP A 256 -4.46 -3.91 -18.53
C ASP A 256 -5.39 -3.36 -19.62
N PHE A 257 -4.84 -2.88 -20.73
CA PHE A 257 -5.64 -2.38 -21.86
C PHE A 257 -6.40 -3.47 -22.60
N GLU A 258 -5.82 -4.66 -22.76
CA GLU A 258 -6.51 -5.82 -23.31
C GLU A 258 -7.74 -6.18 -22.47
N ARG A 259 -7.58 -6.22 -21.14
CA ARG A 259 -8.66 -6.60 -20.21
C ARG A 259 -9.71 -5.51 -20.01
N PHE A 260 -9.28 -4.27 -19.81
CA PHE A 260 -10.13 -3.18 -19.30
C PHE A 260 -10.17 -1.95 -20.20
N GLY A 261 -9.49 -1.95 -21.35
CA GLY A 261 -9.37 -0.77 -22.22
C GLY A 261 -10.70 -0.17 -22.67
N HIS A 262 -11.74 -1.01 -22.78
CA HIS A 262 -13.10 -0.58 -23.12
C HIS A 262 -13.78 0.27 -22.03
N LEU A 263 -13.27 0.25 -20.79
CA LEU A 263 -13.80 1.02 -19.67
C LEU A 263 -13.29 2.48 -19.63
N TRP A 264 -12.23 2.79 -20.37
CA TRP A 264 -11.51 4.06 -20.19
C TRP A 264 -11.74 5.04 -21.33
N ASP A 265 -12.38 6.16 -20.97
CA ASP A 265 -12.49 7.34 -21.81
C ASP A 265 -11.40 8.36 -21.45
N PHE A 266 -10.43 8.53 -22.36
CA PHE A 266 -9.31 9.44 -22.16
C PHE A 266 -9.62 10.90 -22.52
N THR A 267 -10.76 11.15 -23.18
CA THR A 267 -11.14 12.46 -23.75
C THR A 267 -11.14 13.57 -22.70
N LYS A 268 -11.55 13.27 -21.47
CA LYS A 268 -11.55 14.25 -20.36
C LYS A 268 -10.14 14.74 -19.99
N THR A 269 -9.14 13.88 -20.11
CA THR A 269 -7.75 14.23 -19.78
C THR A 269 -7.10 14.96 -20.95
N GLU A 270 -7.37 14.54 -22.19
CA GLU A 270 -6.92 15.23 -23.40
C GLU A 270 -7.38 16.69 -23.42
N ASN A 271 -8.62 16.95 -22.97
CA ASN A 271 -9.21 18.29 -22.94
C ASN A 271 -9.03 19.03 -21.60
N ALA A 272 -8.21 18.53 -20.66
CA ALA A 272 -8.02 19.19 -19.39
C ALA A 272 -7.15 20.45 -19.54
N GLU A 273 -7.60 21.59 -18.99
CA GLU A 273 -6.80 22.83 -19.00
C GLU A 273 -5.39 22.64 -18.42
N PRO A 274 -4.39 23.39 -18.89
CA PRO A 274 -3.05 23.39 -18.31
C PRO A 274 -3.06 23.71 -16.80
N TRP A 275 -1.98 23.34 -16.11
CA TRP A 275 -1.81 23.70 -14.71
C TRP A 275 -1.61 25.20 -14.53
N THR A 276 -2.21 25.73 -13.47
CA THR A 276 -1.90 27.09 -13.03
C THR A 276 -0.58 27.11 -12.27
N LYS A 277 0.02 28.30 -12.15
CA LYS A 277 1.23 28.48 -11.33
C LYS A 277 0.98 28.14 -9.87
N GLU A 278 -0.22 28.40 -9.37
CA GLU A 278 -0.64 28.11 -8.00
C GLU A 278 -0.65 26.61 -7.74
N ALA A 279 -1.17 25.80 -8.67
CA ALA A 279 -1.18 24.34 -8.55
C ALA A 279 0.26 23.76 -8.55
N LEU A 280 1.13 24.26 -9.43
CA LEU A 280 2.55 23.86 -9.45
C LEU A 280 3.28 24.26 -8.17
N ASN A 281 3.05 25.47 -7.68
CA ASN A 281 3.63 25.94 -6.42
C ASN A 281 3.13 25.11 -5.23
N ALA A 282 1.85 24.77 -5.17
CA ALA A 282 1.31 23.90 -4.12
C ALA A 282 1.98 22.52 -4.13
N CYS A 283 2.15 21.92 -5.32
CA CYS A 283 2.86 20.65 -5.48
C CYS A 283 4.35 20.77 -5.08
N GLU A 284 5.02 21.90 -5.38
CA GLU A 284 6.40 22.14 -4.93
C GLU A 284 6.48 22.25 -3.39
N GLN A 285 5.51 22.90 -2.74
CA GLN A 285 5.47 22.96 -1.28
C GLN A 285 5.29 21.56 -0.66
N GLU A 286 4.46 20.71 -1.25
CA GLU A 286 4.36 19.31 -0.83
C GLU A 286 5.69 18.57 -0.99
N ALA A 287 6.43 18.80 -2.08
CA ALA A 287 7.76 18.22 -2.28
C ALA A 287 8.78 18.69 -1.22
N VAL A 288 8.75 19.99 -0.87
CA VAL A 288 9.57 20.55 0.22
C VAL A 288 9.23 19.88 1.56
N LEU A 289 7.94 19.71 1.86
CA LEU A 289 7.48 19.02 3.07
C LEU A 289 7.91 17.55 3.08
N GLY A 290 7.74 16.82 1.97
CA GLY A 290 8.18 15.44 1.80
C GLY A 290 9.67 15.27 2.07
N ARG A 291 10.51 16.13 1.47
CA ARG A 291 11.96 16.19 1.75
C ARG A 291 12.26 16.39 3.23
N ARG A 292 11.58 17.35 3.87
CA ARG A 292 11.81 17.68 5.28
C ARG A 292 11.39 16.54 6.21
N ILE A 293 10.22 15.95 5.99
CA ILE A 293 9.73 14.80 6.74
C ILE A 293 10.68 13.61 6.57
N GLY A 294 11.16 13.35 5.35
CA GLY A 294 12.12 12.28 5.10
C GLY A 294 13.49 12.51 5.74
N GLU A 295 13.97 13.74 5.83
CA GLU A 295 15.16 14.10 6.61
C GLU A 295 14.96 13.82 8.11
N LEU A 296 13.87 14.34 8.69
CA LEU A 296 13.56 14.18 10.11
C LEU A 296 13.39 12.70 10.48
N TYR A 297 12.74 11.91 9.63
CA TYR A 297 12.61 10.47 9.79
C TYR A 297 13.96 9.76 9.85
N ARG A 298 14.88 10.08 8.93
CA ARG A 298 16.25 9.51 8.94
C ARG A 298 17.00 9.87 10.21
N ILE A 299 16.87 11.12 10.68
CA ILE A 299 17.48 11.56 11.94
C ILE A 299 16.89 10.77 13.13
N ALA A 300 15.57 10.65 13.20
CA ALA A 300 14.88 9.91 14.26
C ALA A 300 15.28 8.43 14.27
N LYS A 301 15.26 7.76 13.12
CA LYS A 301 15.68 6.36 12.95
C LYS A 301 17.12 6.14 13.40
N ASN A 302 18.05 6.96 12.93
CA ASN A 302 19.47 6.88 13.30
C ASN A 302 19.69 7.08 14.81
N ARG A 303 18.90 7.94 15.45
CA ARG A 303 18.94 8.14 16.91
C ARG A 303 18.37 6.93 17.66
N GLY A 304 17.26 6.37 17.17
CA GLY A 304 16.65 5.15 17.73
C GLY A 304 17.63 3.97 17.71
N GLU A 305 18.26 3.69 16.57
CA GLU A 305 19.25 2.60 16.44
C GLU A 305 20.47 2.80 17.37
N LYS A 306 20.91 4.05 17.57
CA LYS A 306 21.99 4.36 18.52
C LYS A 306 21.57 4.14 19.97
N LEU A 307 20.33 4.53 20.32
CA LEU A 307 19.77 4.36 21.65
C LEU A 307 19.60 2.87 21.99
N GLU A 308 19.08 2.07 21.05
CA GLU A 308 18.95 0.61 21.20
C GLU A 308 20.31 -0.05 21.45
N LYS A 309 21.33 0.30 20.66
CA LYS A 309 22.71 -0.20 20.85
C LYS A 309 23.28 0.21 22.21
N ALA A 310 23.03 1.45 22.65
CA ALA A 310 23.48 1.92 23.96
C ALA A 310 22.79 1.16 25.11
N ASN A 311 21.47 0.95 25.03
CA ASN A 311 20.70 0.21 26.03
C ASN A 311 21.13 -1.26 26.09
N ALA A 312 21.34 -1.91 24.95
CA ALA A 312 21.86 -3.28 24.90
C ALA A 312 23.24 -3.37 25.58
N ARG A 313 24.10 -2.37 25.36
CA ARG A 313 25.42 -2.30 26.00
C ARG A 313 25.33 -2.06 27.50
N ILE A 314 24.41 -1.21 27.96
CA ILE A 314 24.16 -0.98 29.40
C ILE A 314 23.72 -2.30 30.05
N ALA A 315 22.73 -3.00 29.47
CA ALA A 315 22.26 -4.28 29.99
C ALA A 315 23.37 -5.34 30.07
N GLU A 316 24.23 -5.42 29.05
CA GLU A 316 25.40 -6.32 29.06
C GLU A 316 26.38 -5.98 30.19
N LEU A 317 26.64 -4.68 30.43
CA LEU A 317 27.54 -4.23 31.49
C LEU A 317 26.96 -4.48 32.89
N GLU A 318 25.65 -4.27 33.07
CA GLU A 318 24.93 -4.56 34.32
C GLU A 318 24.95 -6.07 34.65
N GLN A 319 24.74 -6.92 33.64
CA GLN A 319 24.82 -8.37 33.81
C GLN A 319 26.25 -8.79 34.21
N ARG A 320 27.28 -8.23 33.56
CA ARG A 320 28.68 -8.49 33.91
C ARG A 320 29.04 -8.00 35.31
N ALA A 321 28.55 -6.83 35.71
CA ALA A 321 28.78 -6.28 37.05
C ALA A 321 28.14 -7.16 38.13
N THR A 322 26.91 -7.62 37.89
CA THR A 322 26.19 -8.55 38.78
C THR A 322 26.95 -9.86 38.97
N VAL A 323 27.41 -10.49 37.88
CA VAL A 323 28.21 -11.73 37.94
C VAL A 323 29.52 -11.52 38.71
N LYS A 324 30.23 -10.41 38.46
CA LYS A 324 31.46 -10.07 39.20
C LYS A 324 31.18 -9.80 40.69
N GLY A 325 30.06 -9.16 41.01
CA GLY A 325 29.62 -8.90 42.38
C GLY A 325 29.37 -10.20 43.16
N LEU A 326 28.62 -11.13 42.56
CA LEU A 326 28.36 -12.46 43.12
C LEU A 326 29.65 -13.26 43.34
N ALA A 327 30.55 -13.25 42.35
CA ALA A 327 31.85 -13.92 42.47
C ALA A 327 32.70 -13.37 43.62
N ARG A 328 32.75 -12.03 43.77
CA ARG A 328 33.45 -11.36 44.88
C ARG A 328 32.82 -11.69 46.24
N ALA A 329 31.50 -11.69 46.34
CA ALA A 329 30.78 -12.03 47.58
C ALA A 329 31.05 -13.49 47.99
N LYS A 330 31.03 -14.43 47.05
CA LYS A 330 31.35 -15.85 47.28
C LYS A 330 32.80 -16.03 47.76
N ALA A 331 33.75 -15.34 47.14
CA ALA A 331 35.16 -15.38 47.54
C ALA A 331 35.39 -14.80 48.96
N ALA A 332 34.69 -13.71 49.31
CA ALA A 332 34.75 -13.12 50.64
C ALA A 332 34.14 -14.04 51.72
N GLY A 333 33.03 -14.71 51.42
CA GLY A 333 32.41 -15.71 52.31
C GLY A 333 33.31 -16.91 52.57
N ALA A 334 33.98 -17.43 51.54
CA ALA A 334 34.94 -18.53 51.66
C ALA A 334 36.13 -18.15 52.58
N LYS A 335 36.71 -16.96 52.38
CA LYS A 335 37.79 -16.43 53.25
C LYS A 335 37.35 -16.26 54.71
N ARG A 336 36.10 -15.86 54.98
CA ARG A 336 35.56 -15.74 56.35
C ARG A 336 35.37 -17.11 57.02
N ARG A 337 34.96 -18.15 56.29
CA ARG A 337 34.85 -19.52 56.84
C ARG A 337 36.22 -20.08 57.21
N LEU A 338 37.22 -19.93 56.35
CA LEU A 338 38.61 -20.36 56.58
C LEU A 338 39.31 -19.67 57.76
N ARG A 339 38.84 -18.48 58.17
CA ARG A 339 39.39 -17.75 59.34
C ARG A 339 38.69 -18.09 60.67
N ARG A 340 37.60 -18.86 60.64
CA ARG A 340 36.82 -19.26 61.83
C ARG A 340 36.98 -20.74 62.19
N SER A 341 37.54 -21.54 61.29
CA SER A 341 38.14 -22.86 61.53
C SER A 341 39.58 -22.69 61.94
#